data_AF-A0ABD2W0D0-F1
#
_entry.id   AF-A0ABD2W0D0-F1
#
_cell.length_a   1.000
_cell.length_b   1.000
_cell.length_c   1.000
_cell.angle_alpha   90.00
_cell.angle_beta   90.00
_cell.angle_gamma   90.00
#
_symmetry.space_group_name_H-M   'P 1'
#
loop_
_entity.id
_entity.type
_entity.pdbx_description
1 polymer ?
#
loop_
_entity_poly.entity_id
_entity_poly.type
_entity_poly.pdbx_seq_one_letter_code
_entity_poly.pdbx_strand_id
1 'polypeptide(L)'
;MQNVLKKAIEDARAMISKKLIDQEVLVTQKTVQDALDIIKGATMIVYPMGLPPHDVIRLELENNEDLSGTHASLEVIDFDMAQLWFSGKELLRGNKLKEFIGDNDKTKIVVKISKRGSAAPPREPVITDEDRKMLQLHAFKRQEELKVSADPL
;
A
#
# COMPACT_ATOMS: atom_id res chain seq x y z
N MET A 1 -2.84 -29.10 -10.47
CA MET A 1 -3.99 -28.30 -9.99
C MET A 1 -3.53 -27.15 -9.09
N GLN A 2 -2.79 -27.39 -8.00
CA GLN A 2 -2.26 -26.31 -7.13
C GLN A 2 -1.43 -25.23 -7.85
N ASN A 3 -0.70 -25.63 -8.89
CA ASN A 3 0.12 -24.69 -9.68
C ASN A 3 -0.72 -23.63 -10.41
N VAL A 4 -1.99 -23.91 -10.72
CA VAL A 4 -2.90 -22.94 -11.36
C VAL A 4 -3.19 -21.79 -10.41
N LEU A 5 -3.53 -22.10 -9.15
CA LEU A 5 -3.77 -21.09 -8.11
C LEU A 5 -2.51 -20.30 -7.78
N LYS A 6 -1.36 -20.97 -7.66
CA LYS A 6 -0.08 -20.28 -7.39
C LYS A 6 0.25 -19.26 -8.47
N LYS A 7 0.11 -19.64 -9.75
CA LYS A 7 0.33 -18.74 -10.88
C LYS A 7 -0.66 -17.57 -10.88
N ALA A 8 -1.95 -17.85 -10.68
CA ALA A 8 -2.97 -16.80 -10.61
C ALA A 8 -2.70 -15.77 -9.49
N ILE A 9 -2.21 -16.23 -8.33
CA ILE A 9 -1.81 -15.35 -7.23
C ILE A 9 -0.58 -14.50 -7.60
N GLU A 10 0.42 -15.09 -8.26
CA GLU A 10 1.61 -14.37 -8.73
C GLU A 10 1.24 -13.29 -9.77
N ASP A 11 0.38 -13.64 -10.72
CA ASP A 11 -0.09 -12.75 -11.78
C ASP A 11 -0.91 -11.58 -11.19
N ALA A 12 -1.88 -11.87 -10.32
CA ALA A 12 -2.68 -10.84 -9.65
C ALA A 12 -1.82 -9.92 -8.78
N ARG A 13 -0.80 -10.46 -8.08
CA ARG A 13 0.14 -9.65 -7.29
C ARG A 13 1.02 -8.77 -8.18
N ALA A 14 1.43 -9.24 -9.35
CA ALA A 14 2.22 -8.43 -10.28
C ALA A 14 1.43 -7.20 -10.75
N MET A 15 0.12 -7.36 -11.02
CA MET A 15 -0.79 -6.30 -11.47
C MET A 15 -1.04 -5.18 -10.46
N ILE A 16 -0.82 -5.41 -9.17
CA ILE A 16 -1.03 -4.41 -8.08
C ILE A 16 0.29 -4.11 -7.34
N SER A 17 1.42 -4.57 -7.88
CA SER A 17 2.70 -4.44 -7.20
C SER A 17 3.18 -2.98 -7.12
N LYS A 18 3.87 -2.64 -6.02
CA LYS A 18 4.50 -1.30 -5.85
C LYS A 18 5.52 -0.97 -6.94
N LYS A 19 6.06 -1.99 -7.63
CA LYS A 19 7.01 -1.84 -8.74
C LYS A 19 6.41 -1.09 -9.93
N LEU A 20 5.09 -1.16 -10.11
CA LEU A 20 4.39 -0.45 -11.19
C LEU A 20 4.51 1.08 -11.06
N ILE A 21 4.70 1.58 -9.83
CA ILE A 21 4.90 3.01 -9.57
C ILE A 21 6.22 3.48 -10.20
N ASP A 22 7.27 2.67 -10.11
CA ASP A 22 8.59 2.99 -10.68
C ASP A 22 8.61 2.85 -12.21
N GLN A 23 7.68 2.06 -12.75
CA GLN A 23 7.48 1.88 -14.20
C GLN A 23 6.49 2.89 -14.80
N GLU A 24 5.96 3.82 -13.99
CA GLU A 24 4.96 4.81 -14.38
C GLU A 24 3.69 4.18 -15.01
N VAL A 25 3.38 2.93 -14.64
CA VAL A 25 2.19 2.22 -15.12
C VAL A 25 0.98 2.62 -14.29
N LEU A 26 -0.07 3.10 -14.96
CA LEU A 26 -1.29 3.54 -14.33
C LEU A 26 -2.13 2.35 -13.88
N VAL A 27 -2.43 2.28 -12.58
CA VAL A 27 -3.34 1.29 -11.99
C VAL A 27 -4.72 1.89 -11.85
N THR A 28 -5.72 1.26 -12.47
CA THR A 28 -7.13 1.67 -12.35
C THR A 28 -7.93 0.68 -11.52
N GLN A 29 -9.15 1.06 -11.13
CA GLN A 29 -10.10 0.14 -10.51
C GLN A 29 -10.41 -1.08 -11.41
N LYS A 30 -10.35 -0.91 -12.75
CA LYS A 30 -10.49 -2.02 -13.69
C LYS A 30 -9.34 -3.01 -13.56
N THR A 31 -8.11 -2.53 -13.46
CA THR A 31 -6.92 -3.37 -13.24
C THR A 31 -7.04 -4.23 -11.97
N VAL A 32 -7.61 -3.65 -10.91
CA VAL A 32 -7.88 -4.38 -9.66
C VAL A 32 -8.98 -5.42 -9.85
N GLN A 33 -10.05 -5.08 -10.58
CA GLN A 33 -11.12 -6.02 -10.90
C GLN A 33 -10.61 -7.19 -11.75
N ASP A 34 -9.80 -6.92 -12.78
CA ASP A 34 -9.20 -7.94 -13.63
C ASP A 34 -8.31 -8.91 -12.81
N ALA A 35 -7.54 -8.38 -11.85
CA ALA A 35 -6.74 -9.19 -10.95
C ALA A 35 -7.59 -10.09 -10.05
N LEU A 36 -8.73 -9.60 -9.55
CA LEU A 36 -9.69 -10.42 -8.81
C LEU A 36 -10.34 -11.48 -9.70
N ASP A 37 -10.67 -11.15 -10.94
CA ASP A 37 -11.31 -12.06 -11.89
C ASP A 37 -10.36 -13.20 -12.29
N ILE A 38 -9.05 -12.94 -12.40
CA ILE A 38 -8.02 -13.98 -12.59
C ILE A 38 -8.06 -14.98 -11.43
N ILE A 39 -8.13 -14.51 -10.18
CA ILE A 39 -8.20 -15.38 -9.00
C ILE A 39 -9.52 -16.16 -8.99
N LYS A 40 -10.66 -15.50 -9.28
CA LYS A 40 -11.97 -16.17 -9.38
C LYS A 40 -11.98 -17.26 -10.44
N GLY A 41 -11.46 -16.96 -11.64
CA GLY A 41 -11.34 -17.91 -12.74
C GLY A 41 -10.45 -19.11 -12.38
N ALA A 42 -9.32 -18.86 -11.73
CA ALA A 42 -8.45 -19.93 -11.24
C ALA A 42 -9.13 -20.83 -10.20
N THR A 43 -9.91 -20.25 -9.29
CA THR A 43 -10.73 -21.00 -8.32
C THR A 43 -11.79 -21.85 -9.02
N MET A 44 -12.47 -21.33 -10.04
CA MET A 44 -13.45 -22.09 -10.84
C MET A 44 -12.81 -23.25 -11.60
N ILE A 45 -11.57 -23.10 -12.09
CA ILE A 45 -10.86 -24.19 -12.76
C ILE A 45 -10.55 -25.33 -11.79
N VAL A 46 -10.13 -25.01 -10.57
CA VAL A 46 -9.80 -26.03 -9.56
C VAL A 46 -11.06 -26.63 -8.92
N TYR A 47 -12.13 -25.85 -8.82
CA TYR A 47 -13.43 -26.25 -8.27
C TYR A 47 -14.58 -25.96 -9.27
N PRO A 48 -14.75 -26.80 -10.31
CA PRO A 48 -15.76 -26.56 -11.35
C PRO A 48 -17.21 -26.58 -10.85
N MET A 49 -17.46 -27.34 -9.77
CA MET A 49 -18.77 -27.40 -9.11
C MET A 49 -18.98 -26.27 -8.08
N GLY A 50 -18.03 -25.34 -8.00
CA GLY A 50 -18.00 -24.27 -7.01
C GLY A 50 -17.50 -24.74 -5.64
N LEU A 51 -17.16 -23.76 -4.81
CA LEU A 51 -16.86 -23.96 -3.40
C LEU A 51 -18.16 -24.04 -2.58
N PRO A 52 -18.19 -24.77 -1.46
CA PRO A 52 -19.32 -24.78 -0.54
C PRO A 52 -19.78 -23.36 -0.15
N PRO A 53 -21.08 -23.12 0.10
CA PRO A 53 -21.59 -21.78 0.46
C PRO A 53 -20.98 -21.18 1.73
N HIS A 54 -20.52 -22.04 2.65
CA HIS A 54 -19.91 -21.63 3.92
C HIS A 54 -18.37 -21.60 3.86
N ASP A 55 -17.78 -21.83 2.69
CA ASP A 55 -16.33 -21.80 2.54
C ASP A 55 -15.81 -20.36 2.60
N VAL A 56 -14.78 -20.13 3.41
CA VAL A 56 -14.17 -18.80 3.64
C VAL A 56 -13.69 -18.17 2.33
N ILE A 57 -13.10 -18.96 1.43
CA ILE A 57 -12.58 -18.45 0.15
C ILE A 57 -13.73 -17.94 -0.73
N ARG A 58 -14.88 -18.62 -0.67
CA ARG A 58 -16.06 -18.20 -1.43
C ARG A 58 -16.64 -16.91 -0.86
N LEU A 59 -16.76 -16.82 0.46
CA LEU A 59 -17.28 -15.64 1.13
C LEU A 59 -16.41 -14.41 0.85
N GLU A 60 -15.08 -14.54 0.92
CA GLU A 60 -14.13 -13.47 0.58
C GLU A 60 -14.21 -13.04 -0.90
N LEU A 61 -14.37 -13.99 -1.84
CA LEU A 61 -14.46 -13.65 -3.27
C LEU A 61 -15.82 -13.02 -3.65
N GLU A 62 -16.87 -13.33 -2.89
CA GLU A 62 -18.23 -12.79 -3.06
C GLU A 62 -18.47 -11.54 -2.18
N ASN A 63 -17.49 -11.11 -1.38
CA ASN A 63 -17.58 -9.96 -0.49
C ASN A 63 -18.73 -10.08 0.54
N ASN A 64 -18.91 -11.30 1.07
CA ASN A 64 -19.95 -11.68 2.04
C ASN A 64 -19.33 -12.29 3.31
N GLU A 65 -18.05 -12.03 3.55
CA GLU A 65 -17.34 -12.45 4.74
C GLU A 65 -17.81 -11.67 5.98
N ASP A 66 -17.93 -12.37 7.11
CA ASP A 66 -18.16 -11.74 8.39
C ASP A 66 -16.81 -11.40 9.03
N LEU A 67 -16.48 -10.10 9.05
CA LEU A 67 -15.26 -9.59 9.66
C LEU A 67 -15.44 -9.29 11.15
N SER A 68 -16.63 -9.47 11.73
CA SER A 68 -16.90 -9.11 13.12
C SER A 68 -15.95 -9.82 14.10
N GLY A 69 -15.34 -9.03 14.99
CA GLY A 69 -14.38 -9.54 15.98
C GLY A 69 -13.00 -9.96 15.41
N THR A 70 -12.76 -9.80 14.10
CA THR A 70 -11.45 -10.10 13.48
C THR A 70 -10.59 -8.84 13.34
N HIS A 71 -9.27 -9.01 13.27
CA HIS A 71 -8.35 -7.90 12.99
C HIS A 71 -8.57 -7.27 11.60
N ALA A 72 -9.02 -8.05 10.62
CA ALA A 72 -9.31 -7.58 9.26
C ALA A 72 -10.41 -6.50 9.23
N SER A 73 -11.33 -6.50 10.19
CA SER A 73 -12.35 -5.44 10.32
C SER A 73 -11.77 -4.03 10.52
N LEU A 74 -10.53 -3.92 11.03
CA LEU A 74 -9.86 -2.64 11.21
C LEU A 74 -9.26 -2.10 9.91
N GLU A 75 -8.98 -2.98 8.95
CA GLU A 75 -8.38 -2.64 7.66
C GLU A 75 -9.45 -2.24 6.63
N VAL A 76 -10.68 -2.71 6.80
CA VAL A 76 -11.80 -2.33 5.95
C VAL A 76 -12.37 -0.99 6.40
N ILE A 77 -12.31 -0.01 5.49
CA ILE A 77 -12.85 1.33 5.71
C ILE A 77 -13.98 1.54 4.72
N ASP A 78 -15.19 1.77 5.24
CA ASP A 78 -16.34 2.13 4.41
C ASP A 78 -16.05 3.38 3.60
N PHE A 79 -16.54 3.41 2.36
CA PHE A 79 -16.31 4.51 1.45
C PHE A 79 -16.71 5.86 2.06
N ASP A 80 -17.82 5.96 2.79
CA ASP A 80 -18.27 7.22 3.41
C ASP A 80 -17.47 7.63 4.66
N MET A 81 -16.78 6.67 5.27
CA MET A 81 -15.92 6.88 6.42
C MET A 81 -14.45 7.08 6.01
N ALA A 82 -14.09 6.90 4.74
CA ALA A 82 -12.72 7.08 4.29
C ALA A 82 -12.33 8.57 4.19
N GLN A 83 -11.26 8.95 4.88
CA GLN A 83 -10.60 10.25 4.79
C GLN A 83 -9.23 10.09 4.15
N LEU A 84 -8.85 11.05 3.31
CA LEU A 84 -7.55 11.08 2.65
C LEU A 84 -6.72 12.23 3.22
N TRP A 85 -5.44 12.01 3.44
CA TRP A 85 -4.52 12.99 4.03
C TRP A 85 -3.31 13.19 3.14
N PHE A 86 -2.98 14.46 2.90
CA PHE A 86 -1.77 14.87 2.19
C PHE A 86 -1.03 15.94 2.99
N SER A 87 0.25 15.69 3.30
CA SER A 87 1.13 16.62 4.02
C SER A 87 0.52 17.22 5.31
N GLY A 88 -0.26 16.43 6.06
CA GLY A 88 -0.90 16.86 7.31
C GLY A 88 -2.19 17.66 7.14
N LYS A 89 -2.71 17.80 5.91
CA LYS A 89 -4.03 18.35 5.61
C LYS A 89 -4.96 17.24 5.13
N GLU A 90 -6.22 17.32 5.54
CA GLU A 90 -7.28 16.44 5.04
C GLU A 90 -7.69 16.89 3.62
N LEU A 91 -7.75 15.94 2.69
CA LEU A 91 -8.27 16.12 1.34
C LEU A 91 -9.79 15.98 1.39
N LEU A 92 -10.49 17.11 1.51
CA LEU A 92 -11.94 17.15 1.53
C LEU A 92 -12.54 16.68 0.20
N ARG A 93 -13.61 15.88 0.29
CA ARG A 93 -14.34 15.40 -0.88
C ARG A 93 -14.97 16.58 -1.63
N GLY A 94 -14.85 16.56 -2.96
CA GLY A 94 -15.40 17.61 -3.84
C GLY A 94 -14.42 18.73 -4.16
N ASN A 95 -13.36 18.90 -3.37
CA ASN A 95 -12.32 19.88 -3.68
C ASN A 95 -11.38 19.34 -4.77
N LYS A 96 -10.85 20.24 -5.60
CA LYS A 96 -9.86 19.85 -6.61
C LYS A 96 -8.51 19.60 -5.94
N LEU A 97 -7.81 18.56 -6.39
CA LEU A 97 -6.43 18.27 -5.94
C LEU A 97 -5.50 19.48 -6.07
N LYS A 98 -5.70 20.30 -7.10
CA LYS A 98 -4.99 21.56 -7.32
C LYS A 98 -4.98 22.49 -6.10
N GLU A 99 -6.04 22.51 -5.29
CA GLU A 99 -6.12 23.34 -4.08
C GLU A 99 -5.12 22.90 -2.99
N PHE A 100 -4.69 21.64 -3.02
CA PHE A 100 -3.78 21.06 -2.03
C PHE A 100 -2.34 20.98 -2.53
N ILE A 101 -2.14 20.74 -3.83
CA ILE A 101 -0.82 20.50 -4.43
C ILE A 101 -0.29 21.75 -5.18
N GLY A 102 -1.17 22.64 -5.62
CA GLY A 102 -0.84 23.82 -6.43
C GLY A 102 -0.82 23.53 -7.93
N ASP A 103 -0.12 24.37 -8.69
CA ASP A 103 -0.05 24.36 -10.15
C ASP A 103 1.03 23.42 -10.74
N ASN A 104 1.68 22.58 -9.94
CA ASN A 104 2.79 21.76 -10.41
C ASN A 104 2.33 20.41 -11.01
N ASP A 105 2.51 20.27 -12.32
CA ASP A 105 2.05 19.14 -13.12
C ASP A 105 2.98 17.90 -13.06
N LYS A 106 4.21 18.04 -12.54
CA LYS A 106 5.18 16.94 -12.38
C LYS A 106 5.44 16.62 -10.91
N THR A 107 4.40 16.20 -10.19
CA THR A 107 4.49 15.93 -8.75
C THR A 107 4.05 14.51 -8.42
N LYS A 108 4.90 13.73 -7.76
CA LYS A 108 4.53 12.46 -7.11
C LYS A 108 3.96 12.77 -5.72
N ILE A 109 2.77 12.24 -5.44
CA ILE A 109 2.02 12.55 -4.21
C ILE A 109 1.80 11.24 -3.46
N VAL A 110 2.12 11.24 -2.17
CA VAL A 110 1.82 10.14 -1.27
C VAL A 110 0.65 10.58 -0.39
N VAL A 111 -0.46 9.86 -0.49
CA VAL A 111 -1.68 10.13 0.27
C VAL A 111 -1.90 9.00 1.26
N LYS A 112 -2.28 9.35 2.49
CA LYS A 112 -2.63 8.38 3.54
C LYS A 112 -4.14 8.26 3.65
N ILE A 113 -4.65 7.05 3.74
CA ILE A 113 -6.07 6.77 4.02
C ILE A 113 -6.25 6.54 5.52
N SER A 114 -7.31 7.10 6.09
CA SER A 114 -7.69 6.90 7.49
C SER A 114 -9.22 6.83 7.64
N LYS A 115 -9.69 6.31 8.78
CA LYS A 115 -11.11 6.25 9.12
C LYS A 115 -11.57 7.58 9.72
N ARG A 116 -12.77 8.04 9.36
CA ARG A 116 -13.38 9.26 9.89
C ARG A 116 -13.49 9.18 11.42
N GLY A 117 -12.97 10.20 12.09
CA GLY A 117 -12.90 10.26 13.56
C GLY A 117 -11.59 9.72 14.15
N SER A 118 -10.69 9.15 13.34
CA SER A 118 -9.31 8.92 13.75
C SER A 118 -8.48 10.21 13.69
N ALA A 119 -7.49 10.34 14.57
CA ALA A 119 -6.59 11.49 14.56
C ALA A 119 -5.76 11.52 13.26
N ALA A 120 -5.17 12.68 12.95
CA ALA A 120 -4.31 12.84 11.78
C ALA A 120 -3.24 11.72 11.76
N PRO A 121 -3.03 11.06 10.60
CA PRO A 121 -2.11 9.94 10.52
C PRO A 121 -0.69 10.40 10.91
N PRO A 122 0.06 9.57 11.65
CA PRO A 122 1.38 9.93 12.11
C PRO A 122 2.27 10.27 10.91
N ARG A 123 3.10 11.31 11.08
CA ARG A 123 4.11 11.66 10.08
C ARG A 123 5.03 10.47 9.88
N GLU A 124 5.29 10.14 8.62
CA GLU A 124 6.35 9.19 8.31
C GLU A 124 7.69 9.75 8.80
N PRO A 125 8.59 8.91 9.34
CA PRO A 125 9.93 9.35 9.67
C PRO A 125 10.59 9.85 8.38
N VAL A 126 11.08 11.09 8.42
CA VAL A 126 11.71 11.78 7.27
C VAL A 126 12.98 11.06 6.81
N ILE A 127 13.54 10.18 7.65
CA ILE A 127 14.77 9.44 7.41
C ILE A 127 14.42 7.95 7.41
N THR A 128 14.64 7.29 6.27
CA THR A 128 14.49 5.82 6.16
C THR A 128 15.56 5.11 7.01
N ASP A 129 15.33 3.85 7.35
CA ASP A 129 16.30 3.08 8.15
C ASP A 129 17.66 2.90 7.43
N GLU A 130 17.65 2.88 6.10
CA GLU A 130 18.87 2.85 5.29
C GLU A 130 19.63 4.18 5.35
N ASP A 131 18.93 5.31 5.24
CA ASP A 131 19.53 6.64 5.39
C ASP A 131 20.11 6.84 6.79
N ARG A 132 19.45 6.31 7.84
CA ARG A 132 19.97 6.31 9.21
C ARG A 132 21.29 5.56 9.31
N LYS A 133 21.40 4.37 8.70
CA LYS A 133 22.64 3.59 8.68
C LYS A 133 23.75 4.33 7.95
N MET A 134 23.45 4.94 6.81
CA MET A 134 24.44 5.69 6.02
C MET A 134 24.94 6.93 6.79
N LEU A 135 24.05 7.65 7.46
CA LEU A 135 24.40 8.76 8.35
C LEU A 135 25.28 8.32 9.52
N GLN A 136 24.97 7.18 10.15
CA GLN A 136 25.79 6.62 11.24
C GLN A 136 27.19 6.23 10.75
N LEU A 137 27.29 5.58 9.58
CA LEU A 137 28.57 5.22 8.97
C LEU A 137 29.41 6.45 8.62
N HIS A 138 28.78 7.48 8.06
CA HIS A 138 29.46 8.73 7.73
C HIS A 138 29.93 9.48 8.98
N ALA A 139 29.10 9.50 10.04
CA ALA A 139 29.47 10.09 11.33
C ALA A 139 30.64 9.35 11.99
N PHE A 140 30.67 8.01 11.89
CA PHE A 140 31.77 7.20 12.41
C PHE A 140 33.09 7.49 11.68
N LYS A 141 33.10 7.49 10.34
CA LYS A 141 34.30 7.84 9.55
C LYS A 141 34.83 9.22 9.90
N ARG A 142 33.95 10.22 10.03
CA ARG A 142 34.33 11.58 10.41
C ARG A 142 34.94 11.65 11.81
N GLN A 143 34.46 10.84 12.76
CA GLN A 143 35.06 10.74 14.08
C GLN A 143 36.46 10.14 14.04
N GLU A 144 36.71 9.12 13.20
CA GLU A 144 38.04 8.55 13.02
C GLU A 144 39.01 9.55 12.39
N GLU A 145 38.59 10.25 11.33
CA GLU A 145 39.39 11.30 10.68
C GLU A 145 39.74 12.43 11.65
N LEU A 146 38.77 12.87 12.47
CA LEU A 146 38.99 13.92 13.46
C LEU A 146 39.94 13.47 14.57
N LYS A 147 39.86 12.22 15.04
CA LYS A 147 40.83 11.67 16.01
C LYS A 147 42.24 11.64 15.44
N VAL A 148 42.39 11.18 14.20
CA VAL A 148 43.70 11.16 13.50
C VAL A 148 44.24 12.58 13.31
N SER A 149 43.38 13.58 13.09
CA SER A 149 43.78 14.99 12.95
C SER A 149 44.00 15.73 14.29
N ALA A 150 43.45 15.21 15.40
CA ALA A 150 43.50 15.81 16.73
C ALA A 150 44.71 15.33 17.56
N ASP A 151 45.53 14.44 17.00
CA ASP A 151 46.88 14.13 17.49
C ASP A 151 47.93 14.92 16.69
N PRO A 152 48.18 16.22 16.96
CA PRO A 152 49.40 16.87 16.54
C PRO A 152 50.53 16.54 17.53
N LEU A 153 51.62 15.97 16.99
CA LEU A 153 53.01 15.88 17.48
C LEU A 153 53.28 16.16 18.98
#